data_AF-A0A829DA85-F1
#
_entry.id   AF-A0A829DA85-F1
#
_cell.length_a   1.000
_cell.length_b   1.000
_cell.length_c   1.000
_cell.angle_alpha   90.00
_cell.angle_beta   90.00
_cell.angle_gamma   90.00
#
_symmetry.space_group_name_H-M   'P 1'
#
loop_
_entity.id
_entity.type
_entity.pdbx_description
1 polymer ?
#
loop_
_entity_poly.entity_id
_entity_poly.type
_entity_poly.pdbx_seq_one_letter_code
_entity_poly.pdbx_strand_id
1 'polypeptide(L)' 'MIEEYIQMDKEELFQKHFEKDLWGLVNILKAADRRIGIRRLLLLRRKTKNKSALLVIEKKLELIQDIKNKNTQGQ' A
#
# COMPACT_ATOMS: atom_id res chain seq x y z
N MET A 1 -14.25 0.32 -11.59
CA MET A 1 -13.43 0.15 -10.36
C MET A 1 -11.96 -0.03 -10.67
N ILE A 2 -11.54 -1.10 -11.37
CA ILE A 2 -10.10 -1.31 -11.68
C ILE A 2 -9.58 -0.25 -12.65
N GLU A 3 -10.31 0.02 -13.74
CA GLU A 3 -9.93 1.07 -14.71
C GLU A 3 -9.86 2.46 -14.04
N GLU A 4 -10.88 2.81 -13.25
CA GLU A 4 -10.88 4.02 -12.41
C GLU A 4 -9.65 4.08 -11.49
N TYR A 5 -9.28 2.97 -10.84
CA TYR A 5 -8.09 2.90 -9.99
C TYR A 5 -6.78 3.14 -10.76
N ILE A 6 -6.70 2.64 -12.00
CA ILE A 6 -5.50 2.77 -12.85
C ILE A 6 -5.34 4.21 -13.31
N GLN A 7 -6.44 4.84 -13.76
CA GLN A 7 -6.43 6.20 -14.31
C GLN A 7 -6.28 7.30 -13.25
N MET A 8 -6.58 6.99 -11.99
CA MET A 8 -6.55 7.95 -10.89
C MET A 8 -5.12 8.36 -10.50
N ASP A 9 -4.95 9.64 -10.18
CA ASP A 9 -3.69 10.15 -9.66
C ASP A 9 -3.40 9.63 -8.24
N LYS A 10 -2.15 9.74 -7.78
CA LYS A 10 -1.73 9.17 -6.49
C LYS A 10 -2.34 9.90 -5.27
N GLU A 11 -2.67 11.18 -5.39
CA GLU A 11 -3.22 12.02 -4.32
C GLU A 11 -4.69 11.65 -4.07
N GLU A 12 -5.46 11.65 -5.14
CA GLU A 12 -6.88 11.31 -5.19
C GLU A 12 -7.08 9.83 -4.84
N LEU A 13 -6.25 8.93 -5.37
CA LEU A 13 -6.32 7.49 -5.11
C LEU A 13 -6.32 7.16 -3.62
N PHE A 14 -5.49 7.84 -2.85
CA PHE A 14 -5.39 7.55 -1.42
C PHE A 14 -6.63 7.99 -0.65
N GLN A 15 -7.22 9.13 -1.03
CA GLN A 15 -8.41 9.68 -0.38
C GLN A 15 -9.71 9.00 -0.82
N LYS A 16 -9.75 8.49 -2.05
CA LYS A 16 -10.94 7.87 -2.63
C LYS A 16 -11.42 6.68 -1.81
N HIS A 17 -12.72 6.71 -1.51
CA HIS A 17 -13.49 5.56 -1.07
C HIS A 17 -14.14 4.90 -2.30
N PHE A 18 -13.95 3.58 -2.44
CA PHE A 18 -14.52 2.81 -3.54
C PHE A 18 -15.71 2.01 -3.00
N GLU A 19 -16.92 2.54 -3.18
CA GLU A 19 -18.15 1.99 -2.58
C GLU A 19 -18.47 0.55 -3.03
N LYS A 20 -18.02 0.15 -4.22
CA LYS A 20 -18.25 -1.20 -4.79
C LYS A 20 -17.12 -2.20 -4.48
N ASP A 21 -16.26 -1.92 -3.50
CA ASP A 21 -15.16 -2.81 -3.09
C ASP A 21 -15.64 -3.94 -2.16
N LEU A 22 -16.55 -4.78 -2.65
CA LEU A 22 -17.19 -5.86 -1.88
C LEU A 22 -16.18 -6.90 -1.35
N TRP A 23 -15.02 -7.01 -1.98
CA TRP A 23 -13.98 -8.00 -1.68
C TRP A 23 -12.76 -7.38 -0.98
N GLY A 24 -12.77 -6.07 -0.73
CA GLY A 24 -11.66 -5.35 -0.12
C GLY A 24 -10.40 -5.29 -0.98
N LEU A 25 -10.53 -5.48 -2.31
CA LEU A 25 -9.44 -5.54 -3.28
C LEU A 25 -8.66 -4.23 -3.33
N VAL A 26 -9.34 -3.09 -3.15
CA VAL A 26 -8.69 -1.77 -3.26
C VAL A 26 -7.60 -1.63 -2.20
N ASN A 27 -7.81 -2.14 -1.00
CA ASN A 27 -6.78 -2.07 0.05
C ASN A 27 -5.57 -2.96 -0.26
N ILE A 28 -5.78 -4.09 -0.93
CA ILE A 28 -4.69 -4.98 -1.38
C ILE A 28 -3.90 -4.28 -2.50
N LEU A 29 -4.60 -3.68 -3.47
CA LEU A 29 -3.98 -2.89 -4.54
C LEU A 29 -3.18 -1.72 -3.96
N LYS A 30 -3.78 -0.92 -3.06
CA LYS A 30 -3.09 0.21 -2.37
C LYS A 30 -1.86 -0.26 -1.58
N ALA A 31 -1.89 -1.45 -0.98
CA ALA A 31 -0.73 -2.02 -0.28
C ALA A 31 0.41 -2.36 -1.25
N ALA A 32 0.08 -2.96 -2.40
CA ALA A 32 1.06 -3.36 -3.41
C ALA A 32 1.61 -2.17 -4.22
N ASP A 33 0.79 -1.15 -4.48
CA ASP A 33 1.09 -0.04 -5.39
C ASP A 33 2.32 0.77 -4.96
N ARG A 34 3.26 0.97 -5.89
CA ARG A 34 4.51 1.73 -5.68
C ARG A 34 4.27 3.23 -5.57
N ARG A 35 3.17 3.74 -6.14
CA ARG A 35 2.72 5.14 -5.98
C ARG A 35 2.40 5.46 -4.53
N ILE A 36 2.04 4.44 -3.74
CA ILE A 36 1.81 4.55 -2.30
C ILE A 36 3.15 4.38 -1.56
N GLY A 37 3.76 5.52 -1.22
CA GLY A 37 4.99 5.57 -0.42
C GLY A 37 4.80 5.13 1.04
N ILE A 38 5.93 4.93 1.74
CA ILE A 38 6.01 4.39 3.12
C ILE A 38 5.05 5.10 4.10
N ARG A 39 4.98 6.43 4.05
CA ARG A 39 4.13 7.21 4.96
C ARG A 39 2.64 6.85 4.78
N ARG A 40 2.17 6.78 3.53
CA ARG A 40 0.77 6.40 3.21
C ARG A 40 0.53 4.91 3.48
N LEU A 41 1.54 4.06 3.26
CA LEU A 41 1.50 2.63 3.59
C LEU A 41 1.31 2.37 5.09
N LEU A 42 2.04 3.09 5.95
CA LEU A 42 1.89 3.00 7.41
C LEU A 42 0.51 3.48 7.88
N LEU A 43 -0.04 4.52 7.23
CA LEU A 43 -1.40 5.00 7.52
C LEU A 43 -2.46 3.98 7.09
N LEU A 44 -2.29 3.34 5.93
CA LEU A 44 -3.17 2.26 5.46
C LEU A 44 -3.17 1.09 6.44
N ARG A 45 -2.00 0.69 6.94
CA ARG A 45 -1.84 -0.38 7.95
C ARG A 45 -2.69 -0.14 9.20
N ARG A 46 -2.76 1.11 9.67
CA ARG A 46 -3.51 1.47 10.88
C ARG A 46 -5.03 1.50 10.64
N LYS A 47 -5.47 1.73 9.41
CA LYS A 47 -6.88 1.94 9.06
C LYS A 47 -7.57 0.67 8.56
N THR A 48 -6.86 -0.18 7.81
CA THR A 48 -7.46 -1.35 7.17
C THR A 48 -7.62 -2.52 8.14
N LYS A 49 -8.73 -3.25 8.00
CA LYS A 49 -8.96 -4.55 8.65
C LYS A 49 -8.78 -5.72 7.68
N ASN A 50 -8.43 -5.45 6.42
CA ASN A 50 -8.23 -6.49 5.41
C ASN A 50 -6.91 -7.24 5.68
N LYS A 51 -7.02 -8.53 6.06
CA LYS A 51 -5.88 -9.39 6.40
C LYS A 51 -4.88 -9.51 5.26
N SER A 52 -5.35 -9.70 4.03
CA SER A 52 -4.48 -9.83 2.85
C SER A 52 -3.71 -8.54 2.58
N ALA A 53 -4.35 -7.39 2.74
CA ALA A 53 -3.65 -6.10 2.63
C ALA A 53 -2.58 -5.93 3.72
N LEU A 54 -2.87 -6.33 4.97
CA LEU A 54 -1.91 -6.27 6.06
C LEU A 54 -0.66 -7.13 5.78
N LEU A 55 -0.84 -8.36 5.29
CA LEU A 55 0.27 -9.25 4.90
C LEU A 55 1.17 -8.62 3.83
N VAL A 56 0.58 -8.02 2.80
CA VAL A 56 1.34 -7.34 1.74
C VAL A 56 2.10 -6.13 2.30
N ILE A 57 1.48 -5.35 3.18
CA ILE A 57 2.12 -4.20 3.83
C ILE A 57 3.33 -4.66 4.65
N GLU A 58 3.18 -5.70 5.48
CA GLU A 58 4.25 -6.24 6.32
C GLU A 58 5.45 -6.67 5.49
N LYS A 59 5.23 -7.48 4.44
CA LYS A 59 6.32 -7.92 3.55
C LYS A 59 7.03 -6.76 2.87
N LYS A 60 6.30 -5.72 2.48
CA LYS A 60 6.89 -4.53 1.85
C LYS A 60 7.73 -3.72 2.84
N LEU A 61 7.29 -3.62 4.10
CA LEU A 61 8.06 -2.93 5.15
C LEU A 61 9.33 -3.71 5.54
N GLU A 62 9.25 -5.04 5.66
CA GLU A 62 10.42 -5.91 5.86
C GLU A 62 11.46 -5.69 4.76
N LEU A 63 11.04 -5.78 3.49
CA LEU A 63 11.94 -5.57 2.35
C LEU A 63 12.62 -4.19 2.38
N ILE A 64 11.87 -3.14 2.72
CA ILE A 64 12.41 -1.78 2.81
C ILE A 64 13.44 -1.68 3.95
N GLN A 65 13.19 -2.33 5.07
CA GLN A 65 14.13 -2.36 6.18
C GLN A 65 15.41 -3.12 5.81
N ASP A 66 15.29 -4.26 5.13
CA ASP A 66 16.42 -5.04 4.65
C ASP A 66 17.30 -4.24 3.68
N ILE A 67 16.67 -3.53 2.74
CA ILE A 67 17.39 -2.65 1.79
C ILE A 67 18.13 -1.55 2.55
N LYS A 68 17.50 -0.91 3.54
CA LYS A 68 18.16 0.11 4.37
C LYS A 68 19.35 -0.46 5.13
N ASN A 69 19.18 -1.61 5.77
CA ASN A 69 20.25 -2.26 6.55
C ASN A 69 21.46 -2.60 5.67
N LYS A 70 21.24 -3.13 4.46
CA LYS A 70 22.31 -3.43 3.49
C LYS A 70 23.06 -2.17 3.06
N ASN A 71 22.34 -1.07 2.83
CA ASN A 71 22.96 0.20 2.43
C ASN A 71 23.79 0.83 3.56
N THR A 72 23.44 0.59 4.82
CA THR A 72 24.18 1.08 5.98
C THR A 72 25.43 0.24 6.29
N GLN A 73 25.44 -1.06 5.98
CA GLN A 73 26.60 -1.94 6.21
C GLN A 73 27.66 -1.86 5.11
N GLY A 74 27.34 -1.24 3.96
CA GLY A 74 28.27 -1.02 2.85
C GLY A 74 28.96 0.35 2.85
N GLN A 75 28.82 1.12 3.94
CA GLN A 75 29.49 2.40 4.20
C GLN A 75 30.43 2.24 5.40
#